data_AF-A0A8H5C3L4-F1
#
_entry.id   AF-A0A8H5C3L4-F1
#
_cell.length_a   1.000
_cell.length_b   1.000
_cell.length_c   1.000
_cell.angle_alpha   90.00
_cell.angle_beta   90.00
_cell.angle_gamma   90.00
#
_symmetry.space_group_name_H-M   'P 1'
#
loop_
_entity.id
_entity.type
_entity.pdbx_description
1 polymer ?
#
loop_
_entity_poly.entity_id
_entity_poly.type
_entity_poly.pdbx_seq_one_letter_code
_entity_poly.pdbx_strand_id
1 'polypeptide(L)'
;MGGWDELCVFTGIRPGGGPTVLTFDVESTAEKMAEEMMIMSPHGQNFTVEQLMIILKDVLDLCSRSDGFGRGHWWPDGFGHGGFYDTAIAIGYFGQFGFCNAMYWDQDLRRAAGGREVELRRVRAPDGYGGFSTILPLGSLDVGETQEEEEAEKENTVCTSYDGSTNFFALEGPYRYLEAWINREMDFAGELYEIVNSRSNGRVEYNWDVHRAAGYLPCIDYDGIEKCPSDYQDEFFMTRKGSRWTSDAISRGLCGKELVPYLIRDFNAWICMRPDLWPSPPTVLTPLFTIFDESCALTHMYNLPNDLLLEIFSHVYLTDLMSLSSTCRSMRNLLTNAGTLNAVLRQAVLSRHGSLRWILPVLTVQGEVKFAEKIAHEWLTSPYATAHAHISKISAMDSPLFESESAFRDQTFPYYVFIPIYLTVGTGNESFSMSSRKRLWRQAQQFQELWLEYRTKGWETDIFSMFDEETLKVRQAERNAMS
;
A
#
# COMPACT_ATOMS: atom_id res chain seq x y z
N MET A 1 -1.44 25.23 19.37
CA MET A 1 -1.57 23.90 20.01
C MET A 1 -1.26 22.91 18.91
N GLY A 2 -0.21 22.11 19.06
CA GLY A 2 0.14 21.09 18.05
C GLY A 2 -0.99 20.09 17.95
N GLY A 3 -1.44 19.80 16.73
CA GLY A 3 -2.41 18.75 16.49
C GLY A 3 -1.74 17.39 16.33
N TRP A 4 -2.56 16.36 16.34
CA TRP A 4 -2.15 14.96 16.32
C TRP A 4 -2.82 14.27 15.15
N ASP A 5 -2.13 13.37 14.45
CA ASP A 5 -2.78 12.56 13.41
C ASP A 5 -3.49 11.33 13.99
N GLU A 6 -4.81 11.27 13.81
CA GLU A 6 -5.51 9.99 13.80
C GLU A 6 -5.10 9.25 12.51
N LEU A 7 -4.57 8.03 12.63
CA LEU A 7 -4.09 7.26 11.48
C LEU A 7 -5.20 6.42 10.85
N CYS A 8 -5.13 6.26 9.53
CA CYS A 8 -5.97 5.32 8.81
C CYS A 8 -5.83 3.91 9.38
N VAL A 9 -6.95 3.30 9.77
CA VAL A 9 -6.96 1.96 10.39
C VAL A 9 -6.36 0.90 9.48
N PHE A 10 -6.45 1.09 8.15
CA PHE A 10 -5.98 0.11 7.18
C PHE A 10 -4.50 0.29 6.83
N THR A 11 -4.05 1.53 6.60
CA THR A 11 -2.71 1.79 6.05
C THR A 11 -1.72 2.35 7.04
N GLY A 12 -2.17 2.88 8.17
CA GLY A 12 -1.35 3.63 9.12
C GLY A 12 -0.88 4.98 8.58
N ILE A 13 -1.42 5.42 7.43
CA ILE A 13 -1.12 6.72 6.81
C ILE A 13 -2.19 7.72 7.23
N ARG A 14 -1.81 8.95 7.58
CA ARG A 14 -2.73 10.05 7.87
C ARG A 14 -3.50 10.52 6.63
N PRO A 15 -4.64 11.21 6.79
CA PRO A 15 -5.25 11.99 5.70
C PRO A 15 -4.26 12.98 5.08
N GLY A 16 -4.29 13.08 3.75
CA GLY A 16 -3.33 13.86 2.95
C GLY A 16 -2.06 13.09 2.55
N GLY A 17 -1.73 12.01 3.25
CA GLY A 17 -0.57 11.17 2.94
C GLY A 17 0.76 11.78 3.39
N GLY A 18 1.85 11.19 2.84
CA GLY A 18 3.24 11.66 2.70
C GLY A 18 3.94 12.45 3.84
N PRO A 19 5.26 12.25 4.03
CA PRO A 19 6.05 13.22 4.78
C PRO A 19 6.04 14.59 4.09
N THR A 20 5.73 15.62 4.87
CA THR A 20 6.02 17.03 4.53
C THR A 20 7.54 17.23 4.38
N VAL A 21 8.34 16.59 5.23
CA VAL A 21 9.81 16.59 5.22
C VAL A 21 10.38 15.20 5.53
N LEU A 22 11.60 14.91 5.08
CA LEU A 22 12.28 13.68 5.55
C LEU A 22 12.83 13.83 6.97
N THR A 23 13.36 15.01 7.29
CA THR A 23 13.91 15.35 8.60
C THR A 23 13.77 16.85 8.87
N PHE A 24 13.49 17.27 10.09
CA PHE A 24 13.58 18.67 10.53
C PHE A 24 15.01 19.00 11.00
N ASP A 25 15.71 18.03 11.60
CA ASP A 25 17.11 18.18 12.02
C ASP A 25 18.08 17.67 10.95
N VAL A 26 18.27 18.47 9.88
CA VAL A 26 19.17 18.14 8.76
C VAL A 26 20.60 17.85 9.24
N GLU A 27 21.10 18.62 10.20
CA GLU A 27 22.47 18.53 10.69
C GLU A 27 22.72 17.19 11.38
N SER A 28 21.91 16.87 12.42
CA SER A 28 22.07 15.62 13.17
C SER A 28 21.78 14.40 12.30
N THR A 29 20.80 14.51 11.40
CA THR A 29 20.46 13.40 10.49
C THR A 29 21.59 13.13 9.50
N ALA A 30 22.18 14.17 8.91
CA ALA A 30 23.33 14.02 8.01
C ALA A 30 24.54 13.40 8.72
N GLU A 31 24.84 13.84 9.95
CA GLU A 31 25.92 13.29 10.78
C GLU A 31 25.71 11.79 11.03
N LYS A 32 24.54 11.40 11.55
CA LYS A 32 24.21 9.98 11.81
C LYS A 32 24.31 9.13 10.56
N MET A 33 23.78 9.63 9.43
CA MET A 33 23.86 8.93 8.16
C MET A 33 25.32 8.77 7.70
N ALA A 34 26.13 9.82 7.80
CA ALA A 34 27.56 9.75 7.43
C ALA A 34 28.33 8.73 8.27
N GLU A 35 28.12 8.73 9.60
CA GLU A 35 28.72 7.75 10.51
C GLU A 35 28.32 6.31 10.16
N GLU A 36 27.02 6.07 9.92
CA GLU A 36 26.52 4.76 9.50
C GLU A 36 27.17 4.29 8.20
N MET A 37 27.29 5.17 7.20
CA MET A 37 27.91 4.83 5.92
C MET A 37 29.38 4.43 6.07
N MET A 38 30.12 5.11 6.94
CA MET A 38 31.51 4.76 7.25
C MET A 38 31.64 3.38 7.91
N ILE A 39 30.70 3.04 8.81
CA ILE A 39 30.66 1.73 9.46
C ILE A 39 30.33 0.62 8.45
N MET A 40 29.41 0.90 7.52
CA MET A 40 28.95 -0.09 6.53
C MET A 40 29.97 -0.41 5.44
N SER A 41 30.92 0.50 5.18
CA SER A 41 31.90 0.36 4.09
C SER A 41 33.33 0.62 4.57
N PRO A 42 33.87 -0.19 5.51
CA PRO A 42 35.13 0.10 6.19
C PRO A 42 36.36 0.10 5.26
N HIS A 43 36.25 -0.43 4.03
CA HIS A 43 37.38 -0.61 3.11
C HIS A 43 37.12 -0.12 1.67
N GLY A 44 36.07 0.68 1.41
CA GLY A 44 35.60 0.91 0.04
C GLY A 44 35.21 2.33 -0.37
N GLN A 45 35.17 3.31 0.53
CA GLN A 45 34.80 4.69 0.18
C GLN A 45 35.98 5.65 0.36
N ASN A 46 36.32 6.40 -0.70
CA ASN A 46 37.33 7.46 -0.70
C ASN A 46 36.83 8.75 0.00
N PHE A 47 35.75 8.66 0.78
CA PHE A 47 35.11 9.81 1.39
C PHE A 47 35.44 9.90 2.89
N THR A 48 35.70 11.12 3.37
CA THR A 48 35.73 11.41 4.81
C THR A 48 34.30 11.63 5.32
N VAL A 49 34.10 11.52 6.64
CA VAL A 49 32.80 11.85 7.28
C VAL A 49 32.36 13.26 6.89
N GLU A 50 33.28 14.23 6.92
CA GLU A 50 33.01 15.63 6.52
C GLU A 50 32.51 15.75 5.07
N GLN A 51 33.12 14.99 4.14
CA GLN A 51 32.69 14.99 2.74
C GLN A 51 31.28 14.39 2.58
N LEU A 52 31.00 13.28 3.26
CA LEU A 52 29.67 12.68 3.27
C LEU A 52 28.63 13.62 3.87
N MET A 53 28.96 14.29 4.99
CA MET A 53 28.08 15.27 5.61
C MET A 53 27.74 16.42 4.67
N ILE A 54 28.71 16.96 3.91
CA ILE A 54 28.44 18.02 2.93
C ILE A 54 27.44 17.54 1.86
N ILE A 55 27.66 16.35 1.31
CA ILE A 55 26.77 15.77 0.29
C ILE A 55 25.37 15.52 0.87
N LEU A 56 25.29 14.95 2.06
CA LEU A 56 24.03 14.59 2.72
C LEU A 56 23.23 15.82 3.13
N LYS A 57 23.88 16.85 3.69
CA LYS A 57 23.22 18.11 4.06
C LYS A 57 22.58 18.78 2.85
N ASP A 58 23.28 18.82 1.71
CA ASP A 58 22.76 19.44 0.49
C ASP A 58 21.45 18.80 0.04
N VAL A 59 21.40 17.46 -0.02
CA VAL A 59 20.17 16.76 -0.42
C VAL A 59 19.11 16.74 0.68
N LEU A 60 19.47 16.64 1.96
CA LEU A 60 18.51 16.66 3.07
C LEU A 60 17.87 18.05 3.21
N ASP A 61 18.63 19.13 3.04
CA ASP A 61 18.08 20.50 3.03
C ASP A 61 17.06 20.69 1.89
N LEU A 62 17.32 20.10 0.72
CA LEU A 62 16.32 20.02 -0.35
C LEU A 62 15.05 19.29 0.09
N CYS A 63 15.20 18.21 0.88
CA CYS A 63 14.10 17.38 1.38
C CYS A 63 13.40 17.92 2.66
N SER A 64 13.92 19.00 3.23
CA SER A 64 13.40 19.65 4.45
C SER A 64 12.63 20.94 4.18
N ARG A 65 12.59 21.39 2.92
CA ARG A 65 11.82 22.57 2.51
C ARG A 65 10.44 22.15 2.03
N SER A 66 9.40 22.61 2.73
CA SER A 66 8.01 22.55 2.25
C SER A 66 7.61 23.88 1.62
N ASP A 67 6.67 23.83 0.67
CA ASP A 67 5.95 25.01 0.24
C ASP A 67 4.92 25.46 1.31
N GLY A 68 4.26 26.60 1.07
CA GLY A 68 3.21 27.11 1.95
C GLY A 68 1.95 26.23 2.05
N PHE A 69 1.90 25.13 1.30
CA PHE A 69 0.83 24.13 1.30
C PHE A 69 1.28 22.78 1.88
N GLY A 70 2.48 22.70 2.48
CA GLY A 70 3.03 21.47 3.04
C GLY A 70 3.55 20.48 1.99
N ARG A 71 3.68 20.87 0.72
CA ARG A 71 4.27 20.00 -0.31
C ARG A 71 5.79 20.17 -0.33
N GLY A 72 6.51 19.06 -0.22
CA GLY A 72 7.93 19.05 -0.50
C GLY A 72 8.19 19.31 -1.98
N HIS A 73 8.94 20.37 -2.33
CA HIS A 73 9.33 20.64 -3.73
C HIS A 73 10.17 19.52 -4.38
N TRP A 74 10.65 18.60 -3.54
CA TRP A 74 11.45 17.44 -3.88
C TRP A 74 10.61 16.18 -4.16
N TRP A 75 9.31 16.21 -3.89
CA TRP A 75 8.42 15.07 -4.08
C TRP A 75 8.46 14.54 -5.52
N PRO A 76 8.68 13.24 -5.72
CA PRO A 76 8.51 12.64 -7.03
C PRO A 76 7.04 12.64 -7.46
N ASP A 77 6.80 12.51 -8.77
CA ASP A 77 5.45 12.31 -9.30
C ASP A 77 4.76 11.11 -8.63
N GLY A 78 3.52 11.32 -8.21
CA GLY A 78 2.72 10.34 -7.48
C GLY A 78 2.92 10.34 -5.95
N PHE A 79 3.89 11.09 -5.46
CA PHE A 79 3.96 11.49 -4.06
C PHE A 79 3.05 12.70 -3.86
N GLY A 80 1.94 12.52 -3.14
CA GLY A 80 1.10 13.64 -2.72
C GLY A 80 -0.40 13.42 -2.73
N HIS A 81 -1.05 14.45 -2.17
CA HIS A 81 -2.46 14.67 -1.87
C HIS A 81 -3.47 14.19 -2.92
N GLY A 82 -3.26 14.53 -4.19
CA GLY A 82 -4.27 14.49 -5.27
C GLY A 82 -5.26 13.33 -5.22
N GLY A 83 -6.40 13.55 -4.55
CA GLY A 83 -7.59 12.68 -4.47
C GLY A 83 -7.40 11.37 -3.68
N PHE A 84 -6.26 10.68 -3.86
CA PHE A 84 -6.05 9.31 -3.38
C PHE A 84 -5.88 9.21 -1.86
N TYR A 85 -5.22 10.20 -1.24
CA TYR A 85 -5.04 10.29 0.22
C TYR A 85 -5.79 11.46 0.85
N ASP A 86 -6.33 12.40 0.05
CA ASP A 86 -7.10 13.54 0.55
C ASP A 86 -8.54 13.19 0.92
N THR A 87 -9.07 12.13 0.33
CA THR A 87 -10.43 11.65 0.60
C THR A 87 -10.36 10.39 1.45
N ALA A 88 -11.26 10.31 2.43
CA ALA A 88 -11.41 9.16 3.30
C ALA A 88 -12.85 8.62 3.26
N ILE A 89 -12.99 7.36 3.66
CA ILE A 89 -14.27 6.72 3.94
C ILE A 89 -14.38 6.62 5.46
N ALA A 90 -15.27 7.44 6.03
CA ALA A 90 -15.65 7.39 7.42
C ALA A 90 -16.70 6.29 7.63
N ILE A 91 -16.52 5.45 8.64
CA ILE A 91 -17.30 4.25 8.91
C ILE A 91 -17.76 4.28 10.37
N GLY A 92 -19.07 4.20 10.59
CA GLY A 92 -19.63 4.09 11.94
C GLY A 92 -21.04 4.64 12.05
N TYR A 93 -21.36 5.16 13.23
CA TYR A 93 -22.67 5.75 13.54
C TYR A 93 -22.47 7.22 13.86
N PHE A 94 -22.93 8.09 12.96
CA PHE A 94 -22.69 9.52 13.05
C PHE A 94 -23.95 10.23 13.55
N GLY A 95 -23.75 10.98 14.63
CA GLY A 95 -24.79 11.69 15.33
C GLY A 95 -24.98 13.12 14.92
N GLN A 96 -25.80 13.81 15.73
CA GLN A 96 -25.84 15.26 15.68
C GLN A 96 -24.42 15.81 15.93
N PHE A 97 -23.94 16.67 15.04
CA PHE A 97 -22.56 17.19 15.01
C PHE A 97 -21.46 16.19 14.62
N GLY A 98 -21.80 15.01 14.10
CA GLY A 98 -20.83 14.05 13.55
C GLY A 98 -20.18 13.11 14.55
N PHE A 99 -20.49 13.22 15.84
CA PHE A 99 -19.91 12.37 16.88
C PHE A 99 -20.49 10.95 16.87
N CYS A 100 -19.79 10.01 17.51
CA CYS A 100 -20.28 8.66 17.66
C CYS A 100 -21.53 8.63 18.57
N ASN A 101 -22.67 8.28 17.99
CA ASN A 101 -23.95 8.23 18.71
C ASN A 101 -24.34 6.84 19.21
N ALA A 102 -23.60 5.80 18.83
CA ALA A 102 -23.96 4.41 19.11
C ALA A 102 -23.25 3.80 20.33
N MET A 103 -22.59 4.63 21.16
CA MET A 103 -21.98 4.19 22.40
C MET A 103 -22.84 4.51 23.61
N TYR A 104 -22.95 3.53 24.49
CA TYR A 104 -23.69 3.66 25.74
C TYR A 104 -23.05 2.80 26.82
N TRP A 105 -23.52 2.95 28.05
CA TRP A 105 -23.07 2.15 29.18
C TRP A 105 -24.19 1.20 29.61
N ASP A 106 -23.89 -0.09 29.71
CA ASP A 106 -24.75 -1.13 30.28
C ASP A 106 -24.07 -1.74 31.50
N GLN A 107 -24.63 -1.54 32.69
CA GLN A 107 -24.08 -2.08 33.95
C GLN A 107 -22.57 -1.82 34.10
N ASP A 108 -22.16 -0.57 33.89
CA ASP A 108 -20.76 -0.11 33.93
C ASP A 108 -19.83 -0.68 32.82
N LEU A 109 -20.38 -1.40 31.85
CA LEU A 109 -19.67 -1.81 30.63
C LEU A 109 -20.01 -0.87 29.47
N ARG A 110 -18.97 -0.37 28.80
CA ARG A 110 -19.12 0.39 27.56
C ARG A 110 -19.57 -0.57 26.45
N ARG A 111 -20.67 -0.25 25.80
CA ARG A 111 -21.29 -1.03 24.72
C ARG A 111 -21.45 -0.20 23.46
N ALA A 112 -21.40 -0.87 22.31
CA ALA A 112 -21.59 -0.28 20.98
C ALA A 112 -22.70 -1.01 20.19
N ALA A 113 -23.28 -0.33 19.20
CA ALA A 113 -24.09 -1.01 18.19
C ALA A 113 -23.24 -1.95 17.33
N GLY A 114 -23.83 -3.03 16.80
CA GLY A 114 -23.14 -3.98 15.92
C GLY A 114 -22.85 -3.42 14.53
N GLY A 115 -22.68 -4.27 13.53
CA GLY A 115 -22.35 -3.90 12.16
C GLY A 115 -23.57 -3.58 11.27
N ARG A 116 -24.79 -3.66 11.81
CA ARG A 116 -26.02 -3.40 11.04
C ARG A 116 -26.29 -1.91 10.95
N GLU A 117 -26.61 -1.41 9.77
CA GLU A 117 -26.92 0.02 9.57
C GLU A 117 -25.71 0.94 9.82
N VAL A 118 -24.49 0.39 9.74
CA VAL A 118 -23.27 1.19 9.73
C VAL A 118 -23.31 2.16 8.55
N GLU A 119 -23.09 3.43 8.82
CA GLU A 119 -23.07 4.48 7.81
C GLU A 119 -21.68 4.60 7.18
N LEU A 120 -21.65 4.82 5.87
CA LEU A 120 -20.46 5.18 5.12
C LEU A 120 -20.57 6.63 4.65
N ARG A 121 -19.62 7.48 5.04
CA ARG A 121 -19.49 8.85 4.54
C ARG A 121 -18.19 8.99 3.76
N ARG A 122 -18.26 9.43 2.50
CA ARG A 122 -17.07 9.89 1.76
C ARG A 122 -16.76 11.30 2.26
N VAL A 123 -15.58 11.50 2.86
CA VAL A 123 -15.25 12.73 3.59
C VAL A 123 -13.91 13.33 3.18
N ARG A 124 -13.79 14.67 3.31
CA ARG A 124 -12.59 15.46 2.99
C ARG A 124 -12.39 16.55 4.06
N ALA A 125 -11.31 17.32 3.91
CA ALA A 125 -10.92 18.45 4.76
C ALA A 125 -10.69 17.99 6.21
N PRO A 126 -9.66 17.15 6.43
CA PRO A 126 -9.32 16.63 7.75
C PRO A 126 -8.85 17.76 8.66
N ASP A 127 -9.22 17.71 9.94
CA ASP A 127 -8.77 18.65 10.97
C ASP A 127 -7.55 18.16 11.78
N GLY A 128 -7.00 16.99 11.40
CA GLY A 128 -5.90 16.28 12.07
C GLY A 128 -6.40 15.28 13.12
N TYR A 129 -7.43 15.62 13.90
CA TYR A 129 -7.88 14.85 15.06
C TYR A 129 -8.89 13.74 14.72
N GLY A 130 -8.81 13.22 13.49
CA GLY A 130 -9.80 12.28 12.96
C GLY A 130 -11.16 12.93 12.67
N GLY A 131 -11.27 14.26 12.67
CA GLY A 131 -12.44 15.00 12.24
C GLY A 131 -12.34 15.38 10.76
N PHE A 132 -13.49 15.42 10.11
CA PHE A 132 -13.66 15.86 8.72
C PHE A 132 -14.82 16.85 8.66
N SER A 133 -14.67 17.91 7.86
CA SER A 133 -15.64 19.01 7.82
C SER A 133 -16.51 19.04 6.56
N THR A 134 -16.31 18.09 5.65
CA THR A 134 -16.99 18.05 4.35
C THR A 134 -17.36 16.61 3.99
N ILE A 135 -18.63 16.38 3.70
CA ILE A 135 -19.16 15.13 3.16
C ILE A 135 -19.34 15.30 1.66
N LEU A 136 -18.76 14.38 0.89
CA LEU A 136 -18.85 14.32 -0.56
C LEU A 136 -19.95 13.35 -0.99
N PRO A 137 -20.63 13.57 -2.12
CA PRO A 137 -21.61 12.64 -2.65
C PRO A 137 -21.00 11.26 -2.91
N LEU A 138 -21.69 10.20 -2.47
CA LEU A 138 -21.34 8.82 -2.81
C LEU A 138 -21.62 8.57 -4.30
N GLY A 139 -20.59 8.76 -5.14
CA GLY A 139 -20.68 8.54 -6.59
C GLY A 139 -20.44 9.78 -7.46
N SER A 140 -20.13 10.94 -6.87
CA SER A 140 -19.52 12.03 -7.65
C SER A 140 -18.17 11.55 -8.13
N LEU A 141 -18.02 11.52 -9.45
CA LEU A 141 -16.71 11.38 -10.08
C LEU A 141 -15.94 12.67 -9.79
N ASP A 142 -14.62 12.59 -9.58
CA ASP A 142 -13.70 13.76 -9.58
C ASP A 142 -13.76 14.51 -10.95
N VAL A 143 -14.88 15.13 -11.28
CA VAL A 143 -15.12 15.95 -12.48
C VAL A 143 -14.79 17.38 -12.10
N GLY A 144 -13.51 17.64 -11.89
CA GLY A 144 -13.02 18.96 -11.50
C GLY A 144 -13.42 19.35 -10.07
N GLU A 145 -12.46 19.90 -9.33
CA GLU A 145 -12.64 20.36 -7.94
C GLU A 145 -13.87 21.29 -7.80
N THR A 146 -14.22 22.05 -8.83
CA THR A 146 -15.30 23.04 -8.80
C THR A 146 -16.72 22.47 -8.75
N GLN A 147 -17.00 21.27 -9.29
CA GLN A 147 -18.38 20.73 -9.29
C GLN A 147 -18.65 19.88 -8.04
N GLU A 148 -17.64 19.19 -7.52
CA GLU A 148 -17.76 18.45 -6.25
C GLU A 148 -17.96 19.39 -5.05
N GLU A 149 -17.31 20.57 -5.05
CA GLU A 149 -17.45 21.54 -3.96
C GLU A 149 -18.84 22.17 -3.86
N GLU A 150 -19.58 22.27 -4.98
CA GLU A 150 -20.94 22.85 -5.00
C GLU A 150 -21.99 21.89 -4.41
N GLU A 151 -21.78 20.57 -4.51
CA GLU A 151 -22.69 19.54 -3.98
C GLU A 151 -22.27 19.00 -2.59
N ALA A 152 -21.12 19.44 -2.07
CA ALA A 152 -20.59 18.95 -0.80
C ALA A 152 -21.38 19.50 0.40
N GLU A 153 -21.76 18.61 1.31
CA GLU A 153 -22.44 18.97 2.55
C GLU A 153 -21.41 19.34 3.62
N LYS A 154 -21.54 20.55 4.19
CA LYS A 154 -20.72 21.01 5.32
C LYS A 154 -21.28 20.47 6.62
N GLU A 155 -20.96 19.21 6.89
CA GLU A 155 -21.27 18.54 8.14
C GLU A 155 -19.98 17.96 8.73
N ASN A 156 -19.83 18.09 10.06
CA ASN A 156 -18.73 17.46 10.77
C ASN A 156 -18.92 15.95 10.79
N THR A 157 -17.83 15.21 10.62
CA THR A 157 -17.78 13.75 10.73
C THR A 157 -16.58 13.38 11.58
N VAL A 158 -16.80 12.74 12.73
CA VAL A 158 -15.76 12.48 13.73
C VAL A 158 -15.45 10.98 13.78
N CYS A 159 -14.19 10.65 13.50
CA CYS A 159 -13.64 9.29 13.42
C CYS A 159 -12.46 9.07 14.39
N THR A 160 -12.33 9.93 15.40
CA THR A 160 -11.30 9.80 16.43
C THR A 160 -11.47 8.51 17.23
N SER A 161 -10.36 7.97 17.73
CA SER A 161 -10.31 6.92 18.74
C SER A 161 -10.46 7.45 20.17
N TYR A 162 -10.47 8.77 20.35
CA TYR A 162 -10.61 9.41 21.67
C TYR A 162 -11.91 8.98 22.37
N ASP A 163 -11.79 8.79 23.68
CA ASP A 163 -12.87 8.29 24.54
C ASP A 163 -13.57 7.10 23.89
N GLY A 164 -12.80 6.09 23.49
CA GLY A 164 -13.27 4.80 22.96
C GLY A 164 -14.29 4.87 21.81
N SER A 165 -14.35 5.96 21.05
CA SER A 165 -15.23 6.09 19.89
C SER A 165 -15.05 4.92 18.92
N THR A 166 -16.17 4.37 18.44
CA THR A 166 -16.15 3.25 17.49
C THR A 166 -16.12 3.69 16.04
N ASN A 167 -16.32 4.98 15.77
CA ASN A 167 -16.21 5.53 14.42
C ASN A 167 -14.74 5.61 14.05
N PHE A 168 -14.40 5.17 12.84
CA PHE A 168 -13.04 5.24 12.31
C PHE A 168 -13.09 5.60 10.83
N PHE A 169 -11.92 5.84 10.24
CA PHE A 169 -11.83 6.06 8.81
C PHE A 169 -10.76 5.17 8.16
N ALA A 170 -10.93 4.97 6.86
CA ALA A 170 -9.89 4.47 5.99
C ALA A 170 -9.69 5.46 4.83
N LEU A 171 -8.47 5.64 4.36
CA LEU A 171 -8.22 6.44 3.15
C LEU A 171 -8.95 5.80 1.97
N GLU A 172 -9.61 6.60 1.13
CA GLU A 172 -10.51 6.08 0.10
C GLU A 172 -9.79 5.15 -0.88
N GLY A 173 -8.66 5.59 -1.44
CA GLY A 173 -7.89 4.78 -2.37
C GLY A 173 -7.54 3.40 -1.81
N PRO A 174 -6.84 3.31 -0.66
CA PRO A 174 -6.58 2.04 0.01
C PRO A 174 -7.82 1.23 0.39
N TYR A 175 -8.90 1.88 0.84
CA TYR A 175 -10.16 1.21 1.14
C TYR A 175 -10.72 0.48 -0.09
N ARG A 176 -10.69 1.11 -1.28
CA ARG A 176 -11.12 0.47 -2.54
C ARG A 176 -10.31 -0.78 -2.87
N TYR A 177 -9.00 -0.75 -2.64
CA TYR A 177 -8.15 -1.94 -2.80
C TYR A 177 -8.55 -3.06 -1.84
N LEU A 178 -8.73 -2.74 -0.56
CA LEU A 178 -9.17 -3.69 0.47
C LEU A 178 -10.51 -4.35 0.07
N GLU A 179 -11.47 -3.53 -0.33
CA GLU A 179 -12.82 -3.95 -0.74
C GLU A 179 -12.83 -4.87 -1.98
N ALA A 180 -11.83 -4.76 -2.85
CA ALA A 180 -11.72 -5.60 -4.05
C ALA A 180 -10.94 -6.89 -3.83
N TRP A 181 -10.02 -6.88 -2.87
CA TRP A 181 -9.14 -7.99 -2.57
C TRP A 181 -9.74 -8.97 -1.56
N ILE A 182 -10.63 -8.50 -0.68
CA ILE A 182 -11.36 -9.34 0.27
C ILE A 182 -12.65 -9.90 -0.37
N ASN A 183 -12.97 -11.16 -0.07
CA ASN A 183 -14.14 -11.86 -0.61
C ASN A 183 -15.48 -11.37 0.01
N ARG A 184 -16.41 -10.94 -0.84
CA ARG A 184 -17.66 -10.22 -0.50
C ARG A 184 -18.88 -11.14 -0.34
N GLU A 185 -18.89 -11.96 0.70
CA GLU A 185 -20.07 -12.80 0.98
C GLU A 185 -21.13 -12.07 1.83
N MET A 186 -20.78 -10.93 2.45
CA MET A 186 -21.63 -10.15 3.37
C MET A 186 -21.39 -8.63 3.25
N ASP A 187 -22.11 -7.83 4.04
CA ASP A 187 -21.94 -6.37 4.13
C ASP A 187 -20.52 -6.01 4.62
N PHE A 188 -19.69 -5.57 3.68
CA PHE A 188 -18.27 -5.34 3.90
C PHE A 188 -18.00 -4.27 4.97
N ALA A 189 -18.77 -3.18 4.97
CA ALA A 189 -18.57 -2.07 5.89
C ALA A 189 -18.98 -2.43 7.32
N GLY A 190 -20.14 -3.09 7.47
CA GLY A 190 -20.62 -3.60 8.74
C GLY A 190 -19.66 -4.61 9.37
N GLU A 191 -19.18 -5.59 8.58
CA GLU A 191 -18.19 -6.57 9.06
C GLU A 191 -16.87 -5.90 9.43
N LEU A 192 -16.35 -4.97 8.61
CA LEU A 192 -15.12 -4.25 8.92
C LEU A 192 -15.26 -3.47 10.23
N TYR A 193 -16.42 -2.81 10.44
CA TYR A 193 -16.71 -2.09 11.67
C TYR A 193 -16.70 -3.01 12.90
N GLU A 194 -17.32 -4.19 12.79
CA GLU A 194 -17.29 -5.15 13.88
C GLU A 194 -15.89 -5.72 14.14
N ILE A 195 -15.14 -6.03 13.08
CA ILE A 195 -13.78 -6.56 13.19
C ILE A 195 -12.86 -5.57 13.90
N VAL A 196 -12.86 -4.30 13.47
CA VAL A 196 -12.00 -3.24 14.02
C VAL A 196 -12.29 -3.02 15.50
N ASN A 197 -13.57 -2.93 15.88
CA ASN A 197 -13.95 -2.57 17.24
C ASN A 197 -13.97 -3.79 18.20
N SER A 198 -14.11 -5.03 17.71
CA SER A 198 -14.13 -6.24 18.56
C SER A 198 -12.76 -6.78 18.98
N ARG A 199 -11.65 -6.11 18.65
CA ARG A 199 -10.31 -6.61 18.97
C ARG A 199 -10.02 -6.53 20.48
N SER A 200 -9.34 -7.54 21.02
CA SER A 200 -8.89 -7.53 22.44
C SER A 200 -7.87 -6.44 22.71
N ASN A 201 -6.98 -6.21 21.73
CA ASN A 201 -6.13 -5.03 21.66
C ASN A 201 -6.77 -4.07 20.66
N GLY A 202 -7.74 -3.28 21.14
CA GLY A 202 -8.46 -2.30 20.34
C GLY A 202 -7.55 -1.23 19.72
N ARG A 203 -8.17 -0.30 18.98
CA ARG A 203 -7.44 0.83 18.39
C ARG A 203 -6.68 1.59 19.47
N VAL A 204 -5.48 2.05 19.13
CA VAL A 204 -4.67 2.84 20.06
C VAL A 204 -5.37 4.15 20.35
N GLU A 205 -5.90 4.26 21.58
CA GLU A 205 -6.56 5.48 22.02
C GLU A 205 -5.56 6.61 22.17
N TYR A 206 -6.06 7.79 21.83
CA TYR A 206 -5.42 9.05 22.07
C TYR A 206 -5.12 9.28 23.56
N ASN A 207 -3.87 9.67 23.90
CA ASN A 207 -3.46 10.02 25.27
C ASN A 207 -2.53 11.25 25.27
N TRP A 208 -2.96 12.34 25.92
CA TRP A 208 -2.21 13.61 26.03
C TRP A 208 -0.84 13.47 26.69
N ASP A 209 -0.63 12.44 27.52
CA ASP A 209 0.61 12.23 28.26
C ASP A 209 1.67 11.42 27.48
N VAL A 210 1.30 10.86 26.32
CA VAL A 210 2.18 9.97 25.53
C VAL A 210 2.19 10.39 24.07
N HIS A 211 3.36 10.81 23.57
CA HIS A 211 3.57 11.11 22.15
C HIS A 211 3.52 9.83 21.30
N ARG A 212 2.33 9.33 20.99
CA ARG A 212 2.09 8.20 20.09
C ARG A 212 0.97 8.52 19.10
N ALA A 213 1.06 7.96 17.91
CA ALA A 213 -0.04 8.01 16.96
C ALA A 213 -1.28 7.27 17.50
N ALA A 214 -2.47 7.71 17.11
CA ALA A 214 -3.74 7.14 17.52
C ALA A 214 -4.48 6.48 16.33
N GLY A 215 -5.52 5.69 16.63
CA GLY A 215 -6.43 5.15 15.62
C GLY A 215 -6.01 3.87 14.90
N TYR A 216 -4.72 3.52 14.90
CA TYR A 216 -4.25 2.26 14.29
C TYR A 216 -4.55 1.03 15.15
N LEU A 217 -4.59 -0.16 14.53
CA LEU A 217 -4.81 -1.44 15.20
C LEU A 217 -3.48 -2.12 15.54
N PRO A 218 -3.16 -2.37 16.82
CA PRO A 218 -1.88 -2.99 17.22
C PRO A 218 -1.60 -4.39 16.62
N CYS A 219 -2.64 -5.10 16.19
CA CYS A 219 -2.51 -6.42 15.57
C CYS A 219 -2.11 -6.39 14.09
N ILE A 220 -2.06 -5.21 13.47
CA ILE A 220 -1.66 -5.02 12.06
C ILE A 220 -0.23 -4.48 12.01
N ASP A 221 0.60 -5.08 11.16
CA ASP A 221 1.92 -4.55 10.81
C ASP A 221 1.77 -3.45 9.75
N TYR A 222 2.12 -2.22 10.13
CA TYR A 222 2.14 -1.04 9.26
C TYR A 222 3.55 -0.69 8.74
N ASP A 223 4.50 -1.63 8.80
CA ASP A 223 5.90 -1.47 8.38
C ASP A 223 6.70 -0.43 9.19
N GLY A 224 6.23 -0.09 10.40
CA GLY A 224 6.86 0.84 11.33
C GLY A 224 6.42 2.30 11.18
N ILE A 225 5.51 2.61 10.23
CA ILE A 225 5.03 3.99 10.00
C ILE A 225 4.27 4.55 11.20
N GLU A 226 3.69 3.69 12.03
CA GLU A 226 3.03 4.02 13.28
C GLU A 226 3.99 4.59 14.35
N LYS A 227 5.31 4.44 14.14
CA LYS A 227 6.37 4.90 15.04
C LYS A 227 6.92 6.29 14.69
N CYS A 228 6.45 6.95 13.62
CA CYS A 228 6.81 8.36 13.37
C CYS A 228 6.38 9.21 14.58
N PRO A 229 7.30 9.88 15.31
CA PRO A 229 6.99 10.59 16.54
C PRO A 229 6.51 12.04 16.34
N SER A 230 5.73 12.45 17.34
CA SER A 230 5.13 13.75 17.71
C SER A 230 4.43 14.57 16.61
N ASP A 231 3.15 14.79 16.88
CA ASP A 231 2.24 15.75 16.27
C ASP A 231 1.72 15.29 14.89
N TYR A 232 2.55 15.19 13.86
CA TYR A 232 2.08 14.83 12.53
C TYR A 232 3.03 13.82 11.86
N GLN A 233 2.56 12.93 10.98
CA GLN A 233 3.38 12.17 10.02
C GLN A 233 4.02 13.11 8.97
N ASP A 234 4.51 14.26 9.42
CA ASP A 234 5.21 15.27 8.64
C ASP A 234 6.69 14.92 8.50
N GLU A 235 7.29 14.19 9.45
CA GLU A 235 8.70 13.80 9.47
C GLU A 235 8.87 12.27 9.46
N PHE A 236 9.79 11.76 8.64
CA PHE A 236 10.01 10.31 8.44
C PHE A 236 11.40 9.83 8.91
N PHE A 237 12.15 10.64 9.66
CA PHE A 237 13.47 10.23 10.16
C PHE A 237 13.42 8.92 10.97
N MET A 238 12.33 8.70 11.71
CA MET A 238 12.20 7.57 12.64
C MET A 238 11.72 6.28 11.97
N THR A 239 11.22 6.36 10.74
CA THR A 239 10.91 5.19 9.91
C THR A 239 12.11 4.72 9.08
N ARG A 240 13.23 5.44 9.16
CA ARG A 240 14.45 5.13 8.42
C ARG A 240 15.02 3.76 8.77
N LYS A 241 15.40 3.00 7.75
CA LYS A 241 15.95 1.63 7.82
C LYS A 241 17.42 1.62 7.40
N GLY A 242 18.22 2.49 8.02
CA GLY A 242 19.65 2.66 7.74
C GLY A 242 19.93 3.59 6.56
N SER A 243 21.17 3.56 6.05
CA SER A 243 21.66 4.48 5.00
C SER A 243 22.21 3.75 3.77
N ARG A 244 21.78 2.49 3.57
CA ARG A 244 22.36 1.58 2.57
C ARG A 244 22.24 2.10 1.15
N TRP A 245 21.04 2.53 0.77
CA TRP A 245 20.74 2.87 -0.63
C TRP A 245 21.40 4.18 -1.02
N THR A 246 21.36 5.16 -0.11
CA THR A 246 22.03 6.45 -0.31
C THR A 246 23.55 6.28 -0.37
N SER A 247 24.14 5.42 0.49
CA SER A 247 25.57 5.11 0.46
C SER A 247 26.02 4.52 -0.89
N ASP A 248 25.27 3.53 -1.39
CA ASP A 248 25.54 2.89 -2.67
C ASP A 248 25.40 3.87 -3.86
N ALA A 249 24.43 4.78 -3.79
CA ALA A 249 24.27 5.86 -4.78
C ALA A 249 25.45 6.84 -4.78
N ILE A 250 25.88 7.32 -3.61
CA ILE A 250 27.05 8.22 -3.47
C ILE A 250 28.32 7.52 -3.97
N SER A 251 28.49 6.23 -3.68
CA SER A 251 29.65 5.45 -4.16
C SER A 251 29.72 5.34 -5.69
N ARG A 252 28.56 5.45 -6.37
CA ARG A 252 28.43 5.50 -7.84
C ARG A 252 28.59 6.93 -8.40
N GLY A 253 28.83 7.91 -7.55
CA GLY A 253 29.07 9.30 -7.93
C GLY A 253 27.81 10.16 -8.04
N LEU A 254 26.65 9.68 -7.56
CA LEU A 254 25.41 10.47 -7.56
C LEU A 254 25.44 11.53 -6.45
N CYS A 255 24.89 12.72 -6.72
CA CYS A 255 24.84 13.83 -5.76
C CYS A 255 23.58 14.70 -5.94
N GLY A 256 23.32 15.59 -4.96
CA GLY A 256 22.20 16.53 -4.99
C GLY A 256 20.85 15.85 -5.20
N LYS A 257 20.03 16.37 -6.14
CA LYS A 257 18.66 15.87 -6.40
C LYS A 257 18.62 14.39 -6.85
N GLU A 258 19.70 13.86 -7.42
CA GLU A 258 19.76 12.45 -7.86
C GLU A 258 19.73 11.46 -6.68
N LEU A 259 20.04 11.93 -5.47
CA LEU A 259 20.01 11.14 -4.26
C LEU A 259 18.61 11.04 -3.63
N VAL A 260 17.67 11.92 -4.00
CA VAL A 260 16.32 11.99 -3.39
C VAL A 260 15.61 10.64 -3.40
N PRO A 261 15.56 9.88 -4.51
CA PRO A 261 14.91 8.57 -4.48
C PRO A 261 15.55 7.56 -3.53
N TYR A 262 16.87 7.64 -3.33
CA TYR A 262 17.59 6.76 -2.41
C TYR A 262 17.29 7.12 -0.96
N LEU A 263 17.15 8.42 -0.65
CA LEU A 263 16.66 8.89 0.63
C LEU A 263 15.23 8.44 0.89
N ILE A 264 14.31 8.61 -0.07
CA ILE A 264 12.91 8.12 0.03
C ILE A 264 12.87 6.66 0.44
N ARG A 265 13.81 5.87 -0.10
CA ARG A 265 13.91 4.45 0.21
C ARG A 265 14.46 4.19 1.61
N ASP A 266 15.60 4.81 1.95
CA ASP A 266 16.23 4.65 3.25
C ASP A 266 15.30 5.13 4.38
N PHE A 267 14.58 6.23 4.18
CA PHE A 267 13.55 6.79 5.09
C PHE A 267 12.22 6.03 5.06
N ASN A 268 12.09 4.97 4.26
CA ASN A 268 10.86 4.19 4.11
C ASN A 268 9.64 5.03 3.67
N ALA A 269 9.87 6.21 3.11
CA ALA A 269 8.85 7.18 2.71
C ALA A 269 8.07 6.71 1.46
N TRP A 270 8.62 5.78 0.68
CA TRP A 270 7.96 5.15 -0.47
C TRP A 270 6.61 4.51 -0.14
N ILE A 271 6.33 4.19 1.14
CA ILE A 271 5.03 3.69 1.62
C ILE A 271 3.89 4.66 1.29
N CYS A 272 4.18 5.96 1.23
CA CYS A 272 3.21 6.99 0.89
C CYS A 272 3.05 7.18 -0.63
N MET A 273 3.74 6.40 -1.46
CA MET A 273 3.54 6.46 -2.91
C MET A 273 2.17 5.90 -3.26
N ARG A 274 1.45 6.55 -4.17
CA ARG A 274 0.20 6.01 -4.72
C ARG A 274 0.47 4.66 -5.44
N PRO A 275 -0.40 3.65 -5.32
CA PRO A 275 -0.17 2.29 -5.83
C PRO A 275 -0.63 2.06 -7.28
N ASP A 276 -1.09 3.11 -7.95
CA ASP A 276 -1.70 3.13 -9.29
C ASP A 276 -0.78 3.71 -10.38
N LEU A 277 0.51 3.96 -10.08
CA LEU A 277 1.50 4.23 -11.14
C LEU A 277 2.04 2.91 -11.69
N TRP A 278 1.97 2.76 -13.02
CA TRP A 278 2.37 1.55 -13.72
C TRP A 278 3.66 1.80 -14.53
N PRO A 279 4.68 0.95 -14.41
CA PRO A 279 5.92 1.06 -15.18
C PRO A 279 5.67 0.80 -16.67
N SER A 280 6.11 1.75 -17.48
CA SER A 280 6.20 1.58 -18.93
C SER A 280 7.33 0.60 -19.31
N PRO A 281 7.24 -0.04 -20.49
CA PRO A 281 8.31 -0.91 -20.97
C PRO A 281 9.61 -0.12 -21.17
N PRO A 282 10.77 -0.65 -20.77
CA PRO A 282 12.04 0.00 -21.03
C PRO A 282 12.33 -0.02 -22.53
N THR A 283 12.97 1.05 -23.01
CA THR A 283 13.31 1.22 -24.43
C THR A 283 14.41 0.27 -24.89
N VAL A 284 15.23 -0.24 -23.96
CA VAL A 284 16.34 -1.15 -24.24
C VAL A 284 16.00 -2.56 -23.79
N LEU A 285 16.26 -3.52 -24.68
CA LEU A 285 16.20 -4.95 -24.38
C LEU A 285 17.38 -5.34 -23.49
N THR A 286 17.09 -5.65 -22.23
CA THR A 286 18.08 -6.12 -21.27
C THR A 286 17.76 -7.58 -20.90
N PRO A 287 18.66 -8.54 -21.15
CA PRO A 287 18.47 -9.90 -20.71
C PRO A 287 18.48 -9.94 -19.17
N LEU A 288 17.42 -10.48 -18.57
CA LEU A 288 17.30 -10.55 -17.11
C LEU A 288 18.17 -11.64 -16.48
N PHE A 289 18.45 -12.70 -17.23
CA PHE A 289 19.19 -13.86 -16.75
C PHE A 289 20.30 -14.22 -17.73
N THR A 290 21.47 -14.53 -17.19
CA THR A 290 22.56 -15.13 -17.94
C THR A 290 22.17 -16.56 -18.32
N ILE A 291 22.21 -16.86 -19.61
CA ILE A 291 22.00 -18.22 -20.12
C ILE A 291 23.33 -18.97 -19.99
N PHE A 292 23.29 -20.16 -19.38
CA PHE A 292 24.46 -21.02 -19.27
C PHE A 292 24.54 -21.96 -20.47
N ASP A 293 25.75 -22.28 -20.91
CA ASP A 293 26.00 -23.23 -22.01
C ASP A 293 25.37 -24.61 -21.73
N GLU A 294 24.74 -25.19 -22.75
CA GLU A 294 23.88 -26.39 -22.67
C GLU A 294 24.64 -27.71 -22.44
N SER A 295 25.95 -27.68 -22.21
CA SER A 295 26.78 -28.87 -21.98
C SER A 295 26.52 -29.60 -20.65
N CYS A 296 25.54 -29.16 -19.87
CA CYS A 296 25.21 -29.74 -18.56
C CYS A 296 24.19 -30.88 -18.69
N ALA A 297 24.35 -31.93 -17.87
CA ALA A 297 23.38 -33.00 -17.77
C ALA A 297 21.99 -32.44 -17.42
N LEU A 298 21.01 -32.73 -18.28
CA LEU A 298 19.62 -32.33 -18.09
C LEU A 298 19.04 -33.05 -16.86
N THR A 299 18.36 -32.31 -16.00
CA THR A 299 17.62 -32.91 -14.89
C THR A 299 16.42 -33.71 -15.41
N HIS A 300 15.91 -34.68 -14.62
CA HIS A 300 14.70 -35.44 -15.00
C HIS A 300 13.47 -34.55 -15.27
N MET A 301 13.45 -33.31 -14.78
CA MET A 301 12.38 -32.35 -15.07
C MET A 301 12.31 -31.98 -16.55
N TYR A 302 13.42 -32.00 -17.29
CA TYR A 302 13.42 -31.73 -18.73
C TYR A 302 12.67 -32.80 -19.55
N ASN A 303 12.44 -33.98 -18.96
CA ASN A 303 11.70 -35.05 -19.61
C ASN A 303 10.18 -34.92 -19.41
N LEU A 304 9.73 -33.98 -18.57
CA LEU A 304 8.32 -33.74 -18.34
C LEU A 304 7.77 -32.82 -19.46
N PRO A 305 6.57 -33.11 -19.99
CA PRO A 305 5.82 -32.16 -20.81
C PRO A 305 5.67 -30.81 -20.11
N ASN A 306 5.73 -29.72 -20.88
CA ASN A 306 5.60 -28.36 -20.34
C ASN A 306 4.33 -28.17 -19.50
N ASP A 307 3.21 -28.77 -19.91
CA ASP A 307 1.95 -28.68 -19.17
C ASP A 307 2.05 -29.31 -17.77
N LEU A 308 2.73 -30.46 -17.65
CA LEU A 308 2.96 -31.09 -16.34
C LEU A 308 3.94 -30.30 -15.49
N LEU A 309 4.96 -29.69 -16.10
CA LEU A 309 5.88 -28.79 -15.40
C LEU A 309 5.15 -27.58 -14.83
N LEU A 310 4.29 -26.93 -15.63
CA LEU A 310 3.51 -25.78 -15.19
C LEU A 310 2.54 -26.15 -14.07
N GLU A 311 1.87 -27.30 -14.18
CA GLU A 311 0.99 -27.79 -13.11
C GLU A 311 1.77 -28.01 -11.80
N ILE A 312 2.95 -28.66 -11.86
CA ILE A 312 3.80 -28.83 -10.68
C ILE A 312 4.22 -27.48 -10.11
N PHE A 313 4.69 -26.56 -10.96
CA PHE A 313 5.14 -25.23 -10.52
C PHE A 313 4.00 -24.37 -9.96
N SER A 314 2.75 -24.62 -10.35
CA SER A 314 1.59 -23.92 -9.80
C SER A 314 1.38 -24.19 -8.29
N HIS A 315 1.88 -25.31 -7.79
CA HIS A 315 1.81 -25.70 -6.38
C HIS A 315 3.03 -25.26 -5.56
N VAL A 316 4.02 -24.62 -6.19
CA VAL A 316 5.27 -24.21 -5.54
C VAL A 316 5.32 -22.69 -5.45
N TYR A 317 5.75 -22.15 -4.30
CA TYR A 317 5.93 -20.71 -4.17
C TYR A 317 7.05 -20.23 -5.10
N LEU A 318 6.86 -19.03 -5.67
CA LEU A 318 7.85 -18.45 -6.59
C LEU A 318 9.24 -18.31 -5.95
N THR A 319 9.32 -18.03 -4.65
CA THR A 319 10.58 -17.99 -3.90
C THR A 319 11.30 -19.34 -3.92
N ASP A 320 10.57 -20.44 -3.78
CA ASP A 320 11.12 -21.78 -3.76
C ASP A 320 11.53 -22.21 -5.17
N LEU A 321 10.77 -21.81 -6.19
CA LEU A 321 11.19 -21.98 -7.60
C LEU A 321 12.50 -21.22 -7.88
N MET A 322 12.64 -19.99 -7.39
CA MET A 322 13.88 -19.23 -7.58
C MET A 322 15.05 -19.86 -6.80
N SER A 323 14.82 -20.36 -5.58
CA SER A 323 15.81 -21.16 -4.84
C SER A 323 16.19 -22.44 -5.58
N LEU A 324 15.21 -23.15 -6.13
CA LEU A 324 15.43 -24.34 -6.95
C LEU A 324 16.27 -24.02 -8.19
N SER A 325 16.03 -22.87 -8.83
CA SER A 325 16.84 -22.39 -9.96
C SER A 325 18.31 -22.19 -9.60
N SER A 326 18.63 -21.96 -8.33
CA SER A 326 20.01 -21.77 -7.86
C SER A 326 20.78 -23.08 -7.61
N THR A 327 20.11 -24.23 -7.65
CA THR A 327 20.70 -25.54 -7.30
C THR A 327 21.66 -26.07 -8.36
N CYS A 328 21.35 -25.92 -9.65
CA CYS A 328 22.22 -26.34 -10.75
C CYS A 328 21.97 -25.53 -12.03
N ARG A 329 22.95 -25.50 -12.94
CA ARG A 329 22.86 -24.73 -14.21
C ARG A 329 21.70 -25.17 -15.11
N SER A 330 21.43 -26.47 -15.16
CA SER A 330 20.30 -27.02 -15.91
C SER A 330 18.97 -26.49 -15.35
N MET A 331 18.76 -26.58 -14.03
CA MET A 331 17.53 -26.04 -13.41
C MET A 331 17.41 -24.52 -13.56
N ARG A 332 18.54 -23.81 -13.48
CA ARG A 332 18.59 -22.37 -13.75
C ARG A 332 18.08 -22.07 -15.15
N ASN A 333 18.66 -22.70 -16.18
CA ASN A 333 18.25 -22.51 -17.58
C ASN A 333 16.76 -22.85 -17.82
N LEU A 334 16.23 -23.90 -17.18
CA LEU A 334 14.80 -24.26 -17.30
C LEU A 334 13.89 -23.18 -16.72
N LEU A 335 14.15 -22.77 -15.49
CA LEU A 335 13.28 -21.87 -14.73
C LEU A 335 13.45 -20.40 -15.11
N THR A 336 14.60 -20.01 -15.68
CA THR A 336 14.82 -18.66 -16.20
C THR A 336 14.61 -18.55 -17.71
N ASN A 337 14.21 -19.65 -18.38
CA ASN A 337 13.77 -19.58 -19.77
C ASN A 337 12.57 -18.65 -19.88
N ALA A 338 12.59 -17.74 -20.87
CA ALA A 338 11.55 -16.73 -21.03
C ALA A 338 10.14 -17.35 -21.12
N GLY A 339 9.96 -18.44 -21.89
CA GLY A 339 8.65 -19.08 -22.05
C GLY A 339 8.16 -19.74 -20.76
N THR A 340 9.01 -20.55 -20.12
CA THR A 340 8.66 -21.23 -18.86
C THR A 340 8.36 -20.23 -17.75
N LEU A 341 9.25 -19.25 -17.54
CA LEU A 341 9.08 -18.24 -16.51
C LEU A 341 7.84 -17.37 -16.77
N ASN A 342 7.59 -16.99 -18.03
CA ASN A 342 6.42 -16.21 -18.39
C ASN A 342 5.13 -16.97 -18.08
N ALA A 343 5.06 -18.26 -18.42
CA ALA A 343 3.89 -19.08 -18.14
C ALA A 343 3.64 -19.26 -16.63
N VAL A 344 4.68 -19.54 -15.84
CA VAL A 344 4.58 -19.63 -14.36
C VAL A 344 4.08 -18.32 -13.76
N LEU A 345 4.68 -17.19 -14.18
CA LEU A 345 4.31 -15.87 -13.67
C LEU A 345 2.90 -15.45 -14.12
N ARG A 346 2.53 -15.72 -15.36
CA ARG A 346 1.17 -15.51 -15.87
C ARG A 346 0.15 -16.27 -15.03
N GLN A 347 0.42 -17.53 -14.71
CA GLN A 347 -0.45 -18.32 -13.83
C GLN A 347 -0.52 -17.72 -12.43
N ALA A 348 0.61 -17.30 -11.84
CA ALA A 348 0.66 -16.67 -10.53
C ALA A 348 -0.09 -15.33 -10.44
N VAL A 349 -0.22 -14.60 -11.57
CA VAL A 349 -0.96 -13.34 -11.66
C VAL A 349 -2.45 -13.58 -11.94
N LEU A 350 -2.79 -14.44 -12.91
CA LEU A 350 -4.17 -14.60 -13.40
C LEU A 350 -5.01 -15.56 -12.56
N SER A 351 -4.40 -16.45 -11.77
CA SER A 351 -5.14 -17.39 -10.93
C SER A 351 -5.91 -16.67 -9.82
N ARG A 352 -7.12 -17.14 -9.50
CA ARG A 352 -7.96 -16.56 -8.43
C ARG A 352 -7.24 -16.48 -7.07
N HIS A 353 -6.42 -17.48 -6.77
CA HIS A 353 -5.61 -17.58 -5.55
C HIS A 353 -4.11 -17.39 -5.83
N GLY A 354 -3.77 -16.76 -6.96
CA GLY A 354 -2.39 -16.52 -7.35
C GLY A 354 -1.67 -15.57 -6.41
N SER A 355 -0.42 -15.88 -6.07
CA SER A 355 0.40 -15.09 -5.14
C SER A 355 0.79 -13.70 -5.67
N LEU A 356 0.64 -13.48 -6.99
CA LEU A 356 0.91 -12.22 -7.66
C LEU A 356 -0.35 -11.56 -8.22
N ARG A 357 -1.54 -12.02 -7.82
CA ARG A 357 -2.82 -11.47 -8.28
C ARG A 357 -2.98 -9.98 -7.99
N TRP A 358 -2.36 -9.49 -6.92
CA TRP A 358 -2.35 -8.07 -6.56
C TRP A 358 -1.75 -7.17 -7.64
N ILE A 359 -0.99 -7.71 -8.60
CA ILE A 359 -0.45 -6.95 -9.75
C ILE A 359 -1.57 -6.53 -10.71
N LEU A 360 -2.72 -7.22 -10.76
CA LEU A 360 -3.80 -6.86 -11.68
C LEU A 360 -4.51 -5.57 -11.23
N PRO A 361 -4.98 -4.74 -12.18
CA PRO A 361 -5.70 -3.52 -11.84
C PRO A 361 -7.04 -3.84 -11.17
N VAL A 362 -7.50 -2.90 -10.33
CA VAL A 362 -8.69 -3.08 -9.52
C VAL A 362 -9.82 -2.18 -10.03
N LEU A 363 -11.00 -2.75 -10.24
CA LEU A 363 -12.16 -2.02 -10.77
C LEU A 363 -12.73 -0.98 -9.82
N THR A 364 -12.57 -1.16 -8.51
CA THR A 364 -13.08 -0.24 -7.47
C THR A 364 -12.24 1.04 -7.36
N VAL A 365 -11.03 1.06 -7.92
CA VAL A 365 -10.16 2.23 -7.95
C VAL A 365 -10.43 2.99 -9.25
N GLN A 366 -10.87 4.23 -9.12
CA GLN A 366 -11.29 5.03 -10.26
C GLN A 366 -10.15 5.25 -11.26
N GLY A 367 -10.43 5.02 -12.55
CA GLY A 367 -9.49 5.27 -13.64
C GLY A 367 -8.34 4.25 -13.76
N GLU A 368 -8.08 3.46 -12.72
CA GLU A 368 -6.94 2.55 -12.65
C GLU A 368 -6.94 1.53 -13.80
N VAL A 369 -8.06 0.85 -14.04
CA VAL A 369 -8.16 -0.15 -15.12
C VAL A 369 -7.86 0.47 -16.49
N LYS A 370 -8.39 1.66 -16.79
CA LYS A 370 -8.13 2.33 -18.08
C LYS A 370 -6.65 2.67 -18.25
N PHE A 371 -6.01 3.17 -17.19
CA PHE A 371 -4.60 3.54 -17.21
C PHE A 371 -3.69 2.29 -17.28
N ALA A 372 -3.98 1.28 -16.47
CA ALA A 372 -3.27 0.01 -16.47
C ALA A 372 -3.36 -0.69 -17.83
N GLU A 373 -4.57 -0.74 -18.43
CA GLU A 373 -4.77 -1.30 -19.77
C GLU A 373 -3.97 -0.53 -20.83
N LYS A 374 -3.95 0.81 -20.78
CA LYS A 374 -3.13 1.61 -21.69
C LYS A 374 -1.65 1.20 -21.61
N ILE A 375 -1.08 1.14 -20.40
CA ILE A 375 0.32 0.73 -20.20
C ILE A 375 0.54 -0.73 -20.59
N ALA A 376 -0.42 -1.61 -20.33
CA ALA A 376 -0.33 -3.01 -20.74
C ALA A 376 -0.28 -3.17 -22.28
N HIS A 377 -1.00 -2.34 -23.04
CA HIS A 377 -0.88 -2.31 -24.49
C HIS A 377 0.50 -1.79 -24.95
N GLU A 378 1.10 -0.83 -24.25
CA GLU A 378 2.49 -0.42 -24.50
C GLU A 378 3.45 -1.61 -24.34
N TRP A 379 3.26 -2.43 -23.30
CA TRP A 379 4.02 -3.66 -23.10
C TRP A 379 3.83 -4.70 -24.20
N LEU A 380 2.60 -4.89 -24.70
CA LEU A 380 2.32 -5.80 -25.82
C LEU A 380 2.95 -5.36 -27.14
N THR A 381 3.17 -4.07 -27.32
CA THR A 381 3.87 -3.52 -28.50
C THR A 381 5.39 -3.46 -28.31
N SER A 382 5.90 -3.82 -27.13
CA SER A 382 7.32 -3.75 -26.82
C SER A 382 8.15 -4.82 -27.55
N PRO A 383 9.47 -4.60 -27.72
CA PRO A 383 10.36 -5.61 -28.27
C PRO A 383 10.37 -6.94 -27.48
N TYR A 384 10.06 -6.89 -26.17
CA TYR A 384 9.97 -8.09 -25.32
C TYR A 384 8.78 -8.98 -25.70
N ALA A 385 7.61 -8.39 -25.92
CA ALA A 385 6.42 -9.13 -26.35
C ALA A 385 6.63 -9.74 -27.74
N THR A 386 7.26 -9.00 -28.66
CA THR A 386 7.60 -9.51 -29.99
C THR A 386 8.56 -10.70 -29.92
N ALA A 387 9.63 -10.60 -29.12
CA ALA A 387 10.59 -11.69 -28.91
C ALA A 387 9.91 -12.94 -28.30
N HIS A 388 9.01 -12.75 -27.33
CA HIS A 388 8.26 -13.85 -26.71
C HIS A 388 7.23 -14.49 -27.67
N ALA A 389 6.56 -13.69 -28.50
CA ALA A 389 5.61 -14.19 -29.50
C ALA A 389 6.29 -15.11 -30.53
N HIS A 390 7.54 -14.85 -30.90
CA HIS A 390 8.33 -15.76 -31.76
C HIS A 390 8.59 -17.13 -31.11
N ILE A 391 8.76 -17.17 -29.78
CA ILE A 391 8.94 -18.41 -29.02
C ILE A 391 7.61 -19.18 -28.92
N SER A 392 6.51 -18.45 -28.75
CA SER A 392 5.16 -19.03 -28.55
C SER A 392 4.51 -19.51 -29.86
N LYS A 393 4.88 -18.96 -31.01
CA LYS A 393 4.37 -19.33 -32.35
C LYS A 393 4.70 -20.77 -32.78
N ILE A 394 5.53 -21.49 -32.03
CA ILE A 394 5.78 -22.92 -32.28
C ILE A 394 4.62 -23.80 -31.76
N SER A 395 3.66 -23.26 -30.98
CA SER A 395 2.63 -24.07 -30.32
C SER A 395 1.17 -23.59 -30.45
N ALA A 396 0.87 -22.54 -31.21
CA ALA A 396 -0.51 -22.02 -31.31
C ALA A 396 -1.04 -22.09 -32.75
N MET A 397 -1.86 -23.11 -33.02
CA MET A 397 -2.79 -23.14 -34.16
C MET A 397 -4.01 -22.26 -33.83
N ASP A 398 -4.29 -21.35 -34.75
CA ASP A 398 -5.53 -20.57 -34.99
C ASP A 398 -6.62 -20.60 -33.91
N SER A 399 -6.74 -19.49 -33.18
CA SER A 399 -7.95 -19.19 -32.40
C SER A 399 -8.54 -17.82 -32.76
N PRO A 400 -9.88 -17.71 -32.84
CA PRO A 400 -10.70 -16.52 -32.94
C PRO A 400 -10.16 -15.19 -32.43
N LEU A 401 -10.15 -14.14 -33.24
CA LEU A 401 -10.24 -12.76 -32.73
C LEU A 401 -11.55 -12.61 -31.92
N PHE A 402 -11.48 -12.79 -30.60
CA PHE A 402 -12.52 -12.35 -29.68
C PHE A 402 -12.15 -10.96 -29.14
N GLU A 403 -13.05 -10.02 -29.33
CA GLU A 403 -12.97 -8.66 -28.81
C GLU A 403 -12.95 -8.66 -27.27
N SER A 404 -12.04 -7.86 -26.71
CA SER A 404 -12.02 -7.35 -25.32
C SER A 404 -11.76 -8.36 -24.18
N GLU A 405 -10.71 -9.19 -24.29
CA GLU A 405 -10.01 -9.66 -23.09
C GLU A 405 -8.92 -8.65 -22.67
N SER A 406 -8.81 -8.35 -21.38
CA SER A 406 -7.77 -7.48 -20.78
C SER A 406 -6.38 -7.76 -21.39
N ALA A 407 -5.58 -6.72 -21.66
CA ALA A 407 -4.24 -6.87 -22.23
C ALA A 407 -3.31 -7.75 -21.37
N PHE A 408 -3.56 -7.82 -20.07
CA PHE A 408 -2.86 -8.73 -19.17
C PHE A 408 -3.15 -10.22 -19.46
N ARG A 409 -4.31 -10.55 -20.04
CA ARG A 409 -4.67 -11.95 -20.35
C ARG A 409 -4.03 -12.47 -21.63
N ASP A 410 -3.56 -11.58 -22.49
CA ASP A 410 -2.89 -11.90 -23.75
C ASP A 410 -1.69 -12.83 -23.49
N GLN A 411 -1.57 -13.89 -24.31
CA GLN A 411 -0.51 -14.90 -24.16
C GLN A 411 0.89 -14.33 -24.43
N THR A 412 0.97 -13.24 -25.19
CA THR A 412 2.22 -12.58 -25.55
C THR A 412 2.67 -11.56 -24.51
N PHE A 413 1.84 -11.27 -23.50
CA PHE A 413 2.19 -10.35 -22.43
C PHE A 413 3.47 -10.82 -21.70
N PRO A 414 4.54 -9.99 -21.65
CA PRO A 414 5.86 -10.42 -21.19
C PRO A 414 6.00 -10.32 -19.67
N TYR A 415 5.19 -11.05 -18.90
CA TYR A 415 5.26 -11.18 -17.44
C TYR A 415 6.68 -11.42 -16.90
N TYR A 416 7.48 -12.22 -17.61
CA TYR A 416 8.87 -12.51 -17.21
C TYR A 416 9.79 -11.30 -17.17
N VAL A 417 9.45 -10.20 -17.84
CA VAL A 417 10.21 -8.93 -17.80
C VAL A 417 9.47 -7.88 -17.02
N PHE A 418 8.17 -7.78 -17.29
CA PHE A 418 7.23 -6.94 -16.58
C PHE A 418 7.42 -7.08 -15.07
N ILE A 419 7.20 -8.28 -14.49
CA ILE A 419 7.24 -8.51 -13.03
C ILE A 419 8.62 -8.21 -12.42
N PRO A 420 9.74 -8.67 -12.98
CA PRO A 420 11.03 -8.25 -12.47
C PRO A 420 11.24 -6.74 -12.55
N ILE A 421 10.69 -6.01 -13.52
CA ILE A 421 10.78 -4.54 -13.53
C ILE A 421 9.95 -3.90 -12.41
N TYR A 422 8.79 -4.46 -12.09
CA TYR A 422 8.00 -4.08 -10.89
C TYR A 422 8.76 -4.32 -9.59
N LEU A 423 9.48 -5.45 -9.52
CA LEU A 423 10.07 -5.97 -8.29
C LEU A 423 11.55 -5.64 -8.15
N THR A 424 12.23 -5.29 -9.23
CA THR A 424 13.55 -4.67 -9.18
C THR A 424 13.29 -3.37 -8.52
N VAL A 425 13.75 -3.31 -7.29
CA VAL A 425 13.58 -2.15 -6.46
C VAL A 425 14.56 -1.08 -6.96
N GLY A 426 14.22 -0.52 -8.12
CA GLY A 426 14.80 0.68 -8.65
C GLY A 426 14.25 1.86 -7.89
N THR A 427 14.96 2.97 -7.96
CA THR A 427 14.58 4.26 -7.41
C THR A 427 13.58 5.03 -8.30
N GLY A 428 12.96 4.36 -9.27
CA GLY A 428 11.90 4.95 -10.10
C GLY A 428 10.57 5.04 -9.35
N ASN A 429 9.73 6.01 -9.72
CA ASN A 429 8.45 6.26 -9.04
C ASN A 429 7.49 5.07 -9.16
N GLU A 430 7.49 4.39 -10.31
CA GLU A 430 6.65 3.23 -10.57
C GLU A 430 7.06 2.01 -9.75
N SER A 431 8.35 1.87 -9.45
CA SER A 431 8.87 0.84 -8.53
C SER A 431 8.42 1.11 -7.09
N PHE A 432 8.42 2.37 -6.64
CA PHE A 432 7.86 2.75 -5.34
C PHE A 432 6.36 2.54 -5.27
N SER A 433 5.62 2.93 -6.32
CA SER A 433 4.17 2.72 -6.42
C SER A 433 3.84 1.24 -6.25
N MET A 434 4.59 0.37 -6.93
CA MET A 434 4.31 -1.05 -6.93
C MET A 434 4.79 -1.76 -5.67
N SER A 435 5.81 -1.22 -5.01
CA SER A 435 6.18 -1.59 -3.64
C SER A 435 5.06 -1.21 -2.66
N SER A 436 4.49 -0.01 -2.78
CA SER A 436 3.34 0.45 -2.00
C SER A 436 2.11 -0.43 -2.24
N ARG A 437 1.79 -0.76 -3.49
CA ARG A 437 0.72 -1.69 -3.86
C ARG A 437 0.91 -3.08 -3.21
N LYS A 438 2.12 -3.63 -3.29
CA LYS A 438 2.45 -4.91 -2.64
C LYS A 438 2.29 -4.84 -1.12
N ARG A 439 2.64 -3.71 -0.50
CA ARG A 439 2.40 -3.47 0.92
C ARG A 439 0.91 -3.46 1.23
N LEU A 440 0.09 -2.72 0.48
CA LEU A 440 -1.36 -2.70 0.67
C LEU A 440 -1.96 -4.10 0.53
N TRP A 441 -1.47 -4.92 -0.41
CA TRP A 441 -1.88 -6.31 -0.54
C TRP A 441 -1.56 -7.13 0.72
N ARG A 442 -0.37 -6.97 1.31
CA ARG A 442 -0.01 -7.62 2.58
C ARG A 442 -0.91 -7.18 3.73
N GLN A 443 -1.26 -5.90 3.80
CA GLN A 443 -2.22 -5.39 4.78
C GLN A 443 -3.61 -6.02 4.55
N ALA A 444 -4.06 -6.10 3.30
CA ALA A 444 -5.32 -6.76 2.97
C ALA A 444 -5.32 -8.25 3.34
N GLN A 445 -4.18 -8.94 3.23
CA GLN A 445 -4.04 -10.32 3.70
C GLN A 445 -4.17 -10.44 5.23
N GLN A 446 -3.54 -9.54 6.00
CA GLN A 446 -3.71 -9.49 7.46
C GLN A 446 -5.17 -9.26 7.84
N PHE A 447 -5.86 -8.33 7.16
CA PHE A 447 -7.29 -8.14 7.37
C PHE A 447 -8.10 -9.36 6.95
N GLN A 448 -7.80 -10.00 5.82
CA GLN A 448 -8.48 -11.24 5.39
C GLN A 448 -8.40 -12.34 6.44
N GLU A 449 -7.29 -12.43 7.18
CA GLU A 449 -7.16 -13.31 8.35
C GLU A 449 -8.09 -12.87 9.48
N LEU A 450 -8.12 -11.59 9.85
CA LEU A 450 -9.07 -11.07 10.84
C LEU A 450 -10.53 -11.35 10.48
N TRP A 451 -10.88 -11.24 9.20
CA TRP A 451 -12.20 -11.60 8.66
C TRP A 451 -12.50 -13.08 8.83
N LEU A 452 -11.53 -13.95 8.52
CA LEU A 452 -11.67 -15.39 8.72
C LEU A 452 -11.85 -15.73 10.19
N GLU A 453 -11.07 -15.12 11.08
CA GLU A 453 -11.20 -15.31 12.51
C GLU A 453 -12.54 -14.84 13.04
N TYR A 454 -12.98 -13.64 12.65
CA TYR A 454 -14.28 -13.10 13.01
C TYR A 454 -15.43 -14.01 12.55
N ARG A 455 -15.43 -14.46 11.28
CA ARG A 455 -16.49 -15.35 10.77
C ARG A 455 -16.49 -16.74 11.39
N THR A 456 -15.36 -17.21 11.92
CA THR A 456 -15.24 -18.55 12.51
C THR A 456 -15.41 -18.56 14.03
N LYS A 457 -14.97 -17.50 14.72
CA LYS A 457 -14.92 -17.41 16.19
C LYS A 457 -15.86 -16.34 16.77
N GLY A 458 -16.35 -15.41 15.96
CA GLY A 458 -17.12 -14.24 16.40
C GLY A 458 -16.24 -13.09 16.90
N TRP A 459 -16.78 -12.27 17.79
CA TRP A 459 -16.09 -11.14 18.42
C TRP A 459 -15.04 -11.62 19.44
N GLU A 460 -13.85 -11.00 19.48
CA GLU A 460 -12.87 -11.31 20.54
C GLU A 460 -13.29 -10.69 21.87
N THR A 461 -13.91 -9.51 21.82
CA THR A 461 -14.46 -8.81 22.98
C THR A 461 -15.98 -8.64 22.86
N ASP A 462 -16.67 -8.83 23.98
CA ASP A 462 -18.10 -8.62 24.09
C ASP A 462 -18.40 -7.12 24.31
N ILE A 463 -18.12 -6.30 23.28
CA ILE A 463 -18.40 -4.86 23.32
C ILE A 463 -19.71 -4.49 22.64
N PHE A 464 -20.25 -5.36 21.79
CA PHE A 464 -21.46 -5.06 21.03
C PHE A 464 -22.69 -5.46 21.81
N SER A 465 -23.77 -4.70 21.62
CA SER A 465 -25.07 -5.05 22.15
C SER A 465 -25.91 -5.82 21.14
N MET A 466 -26.87 -6.60 21.65
CA MET A 466 -27.91 -7.21 20.82
C MET A 466 -29.09 -6.26 20.53
N PHE A 467 -29.02 -4.99 20.94
CA PHE A 467 -30.09 -4.00 20.78
C PHE A 467 -29.92 -3.18 19.50
N ASP A 468 -31.02 -2.86 18.83
CA ASP A 468 -31.06 -1.96 17.68
C ASP A 468 -30.91 -0.48 18.08
N GLU A 469 -30.60 0.38 17.11
CA GLU A 469 -30.33 1.82 17.34
C GLU A 469 -31.50 2.54 18.04
N GLU A 470 -32.74 2.13 17.77
CA GLU A 470 -33.95 2.69 18.37
C GLU A 470 -34.03 2.34 19.87
N THR A 471 -33.74 1.10 20.23
CA THR A 471 -33.66 0.65 21.62
C THR A 471 -32.50 1.32 22.36
N LEU A 472 -31.38 1.57 21.68
CA LEU A 472 -30.23 2.29 22.23
C LEU A 472 -30.56 3.76 22.55
N LYS A 473 -31.26 4.45 21.63
CA LYS A 473 -31.73 5.83 21.84
C LYS A 473 -32.66 5.95 23.07
N VAL A 474 -33.55 4.98 23.28
CA VAL A 474 -34.45 4.95 24.45
C VAL A 474 -33.65 4.80 25.76
N ARG A 475 -32.72 3.84 25.84
CA ARG A 475 -31.89 3.61 27.03
C ARG A 475 -31.04 4.83 27.41
N GLN A 476 -30.50 5.53 26.41
CA GLN A 476 -29.68 6.73 26.63
C GLN A 476 -30.53 7.91 27.13
N ALA A 477 -31.74 8.07 26.59
CA ALA A 477 -32.69 9.08 27.07
C ALA A 477 -33.16 8.81 28.51
N GLU A 478 -33.42 7.56 28.87
CA GLU A 478 -33.78 7.16 30.25
C GLU A 478 -32.70 7.54 31.26
N ARG A 479 -31.41 7.34 30.91
CA ARG A 479 -30.30 7.70 31.79
C ARG A 479 -30.11 9.21 31.92
N ASN A 480 -30.17 9.96 30.82
CA ASN A 480 -30.05 11.42 30.85
C ASN A 480 -31.16 12.08 31.68
N ALA A 481 -32.29 11.40 31.87
CA ALA A 481 -33.36 11.83 32.76
C ALA A 481 -33.12 11.48 34.25
N MET A 482 -32.15 10.60 34.56
CA MET A 482 -31.80 10.17 35.92
C MET A 482 -30.55 10.87 36.49
N SER A 483 -29.75 11.54 35.64
CA SER A 483 -28.64 12.42 36.02
C SER A 483 -29.10 13.88 36.11
#